data_AF-A0A7S0TDA7-F1
#
_entry.id   AF-A0A7S0TDA7-F1
#
_cell.length_a   1.000
_cell.length_b   1.000
_cell.length_c   1.000
_cell.angle_alpha   90.00
_cell.angle_beta   90.00
_cell.angle_gamma   90.00
#
_symmetry.space_group_name_H-M   'P 1'
#
loop_
_entity.id
_entity.type
_entity.pdbx_description
1 polymer ?
#
loop_
_entity_poly.entity_id
_entity_poly.type
_entity_poly.pdbx_seq_one_letter_code
_entity_poly.pdbx_strand_id
1 'polypeptide(L)'
;MRALVLDTYDLCLLDRCPDSSHKRHRAHEILSANNHNYPHEENSPEGLEGTNRRFVAFNGGIDEPQLEWLRCSLEMARENEEKVIVFSHQPIHPDSTWPTCLVWNYDEVLDILRSYKDVIIASFSGHAHKGGYVRDEESGIHFRSVEAILESSPPIKTYAIVDVFEDKLVIRGEGDCLSDVYDIDHTKVKLKV
;
A
#
# COMPACT_ATOMS: atom_id res chain seq x y z
N MET A 1 -8.16 18.32 -1.76
CA MET A 1 -7.65 17.01 -1.26
C MET A 1 -8.21 15.92 -2.15
N ARG A 2 -7.40 14.93 -2.51
CA ARG A 2 -7.76 13.81 -3.37
C ARG A 2 -7.49 12.48 -2.66
N ALA A 3 -8.39 11.53 -2.84
CA ALA A 3 -8.18 10.14 -2.45
C ALA A 3 -7.95 9.30 -3.71
N LEU A 4 -6.89 8.49 -3.72
CA LEU A 4 -6.61 7.53 -4.79
C LEU A 4 -6.71 6.13 -4.20
N VAL A 5 -7.40 5.21 -4.88
CA VAL A 5 -7.53 3.81 -4.45
C VAL A 5 -6.86 2.93 -5.48
N LEU A 6 -5.82 2.22 -5.06
CA LEU A 6 -5.07 1.28 -5.89
C LEU A 6 -5.68 -0.11 -5.78
N ASP A 7 -5.90 -0.73 -6.92
CA ASP A 7 -6.19 -2.15 -7.05
C ASP A 7 -4.86 -2.92 -7.05
N THR A 8 -4.42 -3.36 -5.87
CA THR A 8 -3.18 -4.15 -5.71
C THR A 8 -3.31 -5.60 -6.19
N TYR A 9 -4.50 -6.00 -6.66
CA TYR A 9 -4.77 -7.30 -7.27
C TYR A 9 -5.04 -7.17 -8.77
N ASP A 10 -4.50 -6.13 -9.40
CA ASP A 10 -4.55 -5.95 -10.85
C ASP A 10 -3.85 -7.12 -11.57
N LEU A 11 -2.68 -7.50 -11.08
CA LEU A 11 -2.00 -8.75 -11.39
C LEU A 11 -2.20 -9.71 -10.21
N CYS A 12 -2.96 -10.79 -10.39
CA CYS A 12 -3.14 -11.78 -9.33
C CYS A 12 -3.59 -13.15 -9.86
N LEU A 13 -3.49 -14.17 -9.00
CA LEU A 13 -4.07 -15.50 -9.24
C LEU A 13 -5.49 -15.66 -8.65
N LEU A 14 -6.12 -14.59 -8.17
CA LEU A 14 -7.54 -14.61 -7.80
C LEU A 14 -8.41 -14.69 -9.07
N ASP A 15 -9.58 -15.32 -8.95
CA ASP A 15 -10.54 -15.50 -10.06
C ASP A 15 -11.26 -14.18 -10.40
N ARG A 16 -10.50 -13.22 -10.95
CA ARG A 16 -10.96 -11.88 -11.35
C ARG A 16 -11.00 -11.70 -12.86
N CYS A 17 -10.25 -12.51 -13.60
CA CYS A 17 -10.18 -12.46 -15.05
C CYS A 17 -9.98 -13.88 -15.60
N PRO A 18 -10.38 -14.13 -16.86
CA PRO A 18 -10.20 -15.44 -17.49
C PRO A 18 -8.73 -15.87 -17.50
N ASP A 19 -8.49 -17.18 -17.46
CA ASP A 19 -7.14 -17.73 -17.49
C ASP A 19 -6.34 -17.31 -18.73
N SER A 20 -7.02 -17.04 -19.84
CA SER A 20 -6.42 -16.58 -21.09
C SER A 20 -6.03 -15.10 -21.11
N SER A 21 -6.34 -14.34 -20.06
CA SER A 21 -6.03 -12.91 -20.02
C SER A 21 -4.54 -12.65 -19.84
N HIS A 22 -4.05 -11.55 -20.43
CA HIS A 22 -2.66 -11.13 -20.26
C HIS A 22 -2.28 -10.95 -18.78
N LYS A 23 -3.16 -10.38 -17.97
CA LYS A 23 -2.93 -10.15 -16.54
C LYS A 23 -2.78 -11.46 -15.76
N ARG A 24 -3.60 -12.47 -16.09
CA ARG A 24 -3.47 -13.81 -15.50
C ARG A 24 -2.15 -14.46 -15.87
N HIS A 25 -1.80 -14.47 -17.15
CA HIS A 25 -0.53 -15.04 -17.61
C HIS A 25 0.66 -14.37 -16.93
N ARG A 26 0.67 -13.04 -16.84
CA ARG A 26 1.73 -12.29 -16.17
C ARG A 26 1.80 -12.61 -14.67
N ALA A 27 0.67 -12.81 -13.99
CA ALA A 27 0.67 -13.26 -12.60
C ALA A 27 1.29 -14.66 -12.42
N HIS A 28 1.02 -15.59 -13.35
CA HIS A 28 1.68 -16.90 -13.37
C HIS A 28 3.19 -16.79 -13.61
N GLU A 29 3.63 -15.93 -14.53
CA GLU A 29 5.05 -15.69 -14.80
C GLU A 29 5.77 -15.14 -13.57
N ILE A 30 5.17 -14.16 -12.88
CA ILE A 30 5.75 -13.57 -11.66
C ILE A 30 5.91 -14.63 -10.58
N LEU A 31 4.88 -15.42 -10.26
CA LEU A 31 4.99 -16.43 -9.21
C LEU A 31 5.92 -17.58 -9.58
N SER A 32 5.87 -18.06 -10.82
CA SER A 32 6.79 -19.11 -11.31
C SER A 32 8.26 -18.69 -11.21
N ALA A 33 8.55 -17.41 -11.47
CA ALA A 33 9.91 -16.88 -11.38
C ALA A 33 10.40 -16.63 -9.94
N ASN A 34 9.50 -16.33 -9.00
CA ASN A 34 9.88 -15.81 -7.68
C ASN A 34 9.49 -16.71 -6.49
N ASN A 35 8.65 -17.73 -6.70
CA ASN A 35 8.23 -18.66 -5.66
C ASN A 35 8.47 -20.11 -6.09
N HIS A 36 9.49 -20.76 -5.53
CA HIS A 36 9.81 -22.15 -5.83
C HIS A 36 8.75 -23.16 -5.33
N ASN A 37 7.79 -22.72 -4.51
CA ASN A 37 6.66 -23.54 -4.06
C ASN A 37 5.49 -23.54 -5.07
N TYR A 38 5.50 -22.63 -6.05
CA TYR A 38 4.53 -22.60 -7.15
C TYR A 38 4.76 -23.77 -8.13
N PRO A 39 3.72 -24.49 -8.61
CA PRO A 39 2.29 -24.23 -8.46
C PRO A 39 1.58 -25.07 -7.39
N HIS A 40 2.30 -25.82 -6.55
CA HIS A 40 1.69 -26.81 -5.66
C HIS A 40 1.40 -26.28 -4.25
N GLU A 41 2.21 -25.32 -3.78
CA GLU A 41 2.09 -24.67 -2.49
C GLU A 41 2.27 -23.15 -2.66
N GLU A 42 1.55 -22.56 -3.61
CA GLU A 42 1.72 -21.17 -4.07
C GLU A 42 1.46 -20.10 -2.99
N ASN A 43 0.82 -20.47 -1.88
CA ASN A 43 0.61 -19.60 -0.73
C ASN A 43 1.75 -19.70 0.31
N SER A 44 2.66 -20.65 0.17
CA SER A 44 3.76 -20.85 1.11
C SER A 44 4.91 -19.87 0.85
N PRO A 45 5.31 -19.05 1.85
CA PRO A 45 6.51 -18.24 1.79
C PRO A 45 7.75 -18.99 2.31
N GLU A 46 7.65 -20.30 2.56
CA GLU A 46 8.76 -21.10 3.07
C GLU A 46 9.93 -21.10 2.08
N GLY A 47 11.16 -20.97 2.59
CA GLY A 47 12.37 -20.83 1.78
C GLY A 47 12.54 -19.47 1.08
N LEU A 48 11.56 -18.56 1.13
CA LEU A 48 11.71 -17.19 0.65
C LEU A 48 12.30 -16.29 1.76
N GLU A 49 13.21 -15.41 1.38
CA GLU A 49 13.96 -14.54 2.31
C GLU A 49 13.61 -13.06 2.11
N GLY A 50 13.69 -12.28 3.20
CA GLY A 50 13.45 -10.84 3.18
C GLY A 50 12.13 -10.45 2.52
N THR A 51 12.17 -9.46 1.64
CA THR A 51 10.99 -8.98 0.91
C THR A 51 10.51 -9.94 -0.16
N ASN A 52 11.28 -10.97 -0.56
CA ASN A 52 10.82 -11.97 -1.53
C ASN A 52 9.71 -12.85 -0.97
N ARG A 53 9.54 -12.89 0.36
CA ARG A 53 8.41 -13.56 1.02
C ARG A 53 7.03 -13.07 0.56
N ARG A 54 6.96 -11.91 -0.11
CA ARG A 54 5.74 -11.35 -0.70
C ARG A 54 5.21 -12.11 -1.91
N PHE A 55 6.03 -12.93 -2.57
CA PHE A 55 5.65 -13.66 -3.78
C PHE A 55 4.85 -14.92 -3.45
N VAL A 56 3.62 -14.72 -3.01
CA VAL A 56 2.64 -15.76 -2.65
C VAL A 56 1.30 -15.46 -3.33
N ALA A 57 0.50 -16.49 -3.58
CA ALA A 57 -0.71 -16.37 -4.41
C ALA A 57 -1.87 -15.58 -3.76
N PHE A 58 -1.85 -15.40 -2.45
CA PHE A 58 -2.80 -14.51 -1.76
C PHE A 58 -2.46 -13.01 -1.92
N ASN A 59 -1.33 -12.70 -2.56
CA ASN A 59 -0.94 -11.34 -2.94
C ASN A 59 -1.17 -11.10 -4.44
N GLY A 60 -1.08 -9.84 -4.84
CA GLY A 60 -0.99 -9.41 -6.22
C GLY A 60 0.02 -8.27 -6.42
N GLY A 61 0.02 -7.75 -7.65
CA GLY A 61 0.77 -6.58 -8.09
C GLY A 61 -0.10 -5.61 -8.89
N ILE A 62 0.51 -4.51 -9.30
CA ILE A 62 -0.12 -3.45 -10.11
C ILE A 62 0.46 -3.51 -11.53
N ASP A 63 -0.39 -3.55 -12.57
CA ASP A 63 0.08 -3.56 -13.97
C ASP A 63 0.34 -2.14 -14.49
N GLU A 64 1.12 -2.03 -15.57
CA GLU A 64 1.58 -0.74 -16.11
C GLU A 64 0.47 0.29 -16.36
N PRO A 65 -0.72 -0.07 -16.92
CA PRO A 65 -1.78 0.91 -17.15
C PRO A 65 -2.25 1.62 -15.87
N GLN A 66 -2.25 0.93 -14.73
CA GLN A 66 -2.65 1.50 -13.45
C GLN A 66 -1.51 2.34 -12.84
N LEU A 67 -0.26 1.94 -13.03
CA LEU A 67 0.91 2.75 -12.64
C LEU A 67 0.95 4.08 -13.40
N GLU A 68 0.67 4.05 -14.71
CA GLU A 68 0.61 5.26 -15.51
C GLU A 68 -0.56 6.16 -15.10
N TRP A 69 -1.74 5.57 -14.86
CA TRP A 69 -2.87 6.30 -14.29
C TRP A 69 -2.54 6.95 -12.94
N LEU A 70 -1.78 6.27 -12.08
CA LEU A 70 -1.33 6.81 -10.80
C LEU A 70 -0.43 8.03 -11.00
N ARG A 71 0.56 7.94 -11.89
CA ARG A 71 1.45 9.08 -12.23
C ARG A 71 0.65 10.28 -12.74
N CYS A 72 -0.24 10.08 -13.72
CA CYS A 72 -1.08 11.16 -14.24
C CYS A 72 -1.97 11.77 -13.15
N SER A 73 -2.58 10.94 -12.29
CA SER A 73 -3.46 11.42 -11.22
C SER A 73 -2.72 12.23 -10.16
N LEU A 74 -1.47 11.86 -9.85
CA LEU A 74 -0.62 12.59 -8.92
C LEU A 74 -0.11 13.90 -9.51
N GLU A 75 0.25 13.93 -10.80
CA GLU A 75 0.62 15.16 -11.49
C GLU A 75 -0.55 16.16 -11.51
N MET A 76 -1.76 15.68 -11.84
CA MET A 76 -2.96 16.52 -11.76
C MET A 76 -3.21 17.04 -10.34
N ALA A 77 -2.96 16.23 -9.30
CA ALA A 77 -3.09 16.70 -7.92
C ALA A 77 -2.08 17.80 -7.59
N ARG A 78 -0.84 17.67 -8.07
CA ARG A 78 0.22 18.70 -7.94
C ARG A 78 -0.16 20.00 -8.63
N GLU A 79 -0.63 19.95 -9.87
CA GLU A 79 -1.08 21.13 -10.62
C GLU A 79 -2.27 21.85 -9.95
N ASN A 80 -3.14 21.10 -9.26
CA ASN A 80 -4.30 21.64 -8.55
C ASN A 80 -4.01 21.96 -7.06
N GLU A 81 -2.75 21.90 -6.63
CA GLU A 81 -2.33 22.14 -5.24
C GLU A 81 -3.07 21.25 -4.20
N GLU A 82 -3.42 20.03 -4.60
CA GLU A 82 -4.15 19.08 -3.76
C GLU A 82 -3.20 18.19 -2.94
N LYS A 83 -3.52 17.98 -1.67
CA LYS A 83 -2.95 16.86 -0.89
C LYS A 83 -3.62 15.54 -1.28
N VAL A 84 -2.83 14.47 -1.32
CA VAL A 84 -3.26 13.13 -1.73
C VAL A 84 -3.12 12.12 -0.60
N ILE A 85 -4.17 11.34 -0.38
CA ILE A 85 -4.12 10.11 0.43
C ILE A 85 -4.31 8.92 -0.51
N VAL A 86 -3.42 7.95 -0.42
CA VAL A 86 -3.47 6.70 -1.18
C VAL A 86 -4.08 5.60 -0.32
N PHE A 87 -4.96 4.80 -0.91
CA PHE A 87 -5.55 3.63 -0.29
C PHE A 87 -5.20 2.40 -1.13
N SER A 88 -4.94 1.28 -0.47
CA SER A 88 -4.63 0.00 -1.10
C SER A 88 -5.12 -1.14 -0.20
N HIS A 89 -5.30 -2.36 -0.74
CA HIS A 89 -5.51 -3.50 0.15
C HIS A 89 -4.18 -3.95 0.75
N GLN A 90 -3.18 -4.23 -0.10
CA GLN A 90 -1.85 -4.68 0.31
C GLN A 90 -0.94 -3.49 0.66
N PRO A 91 -0.18 -3.54 1.76
CA PRO A 91 0.83 -2.55 2.08
C PRO A 91 1.92 -2.40 1.01
N ILE A 92 2.45 -1.18 0.91
CA ILE A 92 3.47 -0.79 -0.07
C ILE A 92 4.85 -0.66 0.59
N HIS A 93 4.94 -0.06 1.78
CA HIS A 93 6.24 0.15 2.42
C HIS A 93 6.66 -1.09 3.24
N PRO A 94 7.88 -1.63 3.04
CA PRO A 94 8.35 -2.82 3.76
C PRO A 94 8.35 -2.66 5.28
N ASP A 95 8.71 -1.48 5.78
CA ASP A 95 8.75 -1.20 7.22
C ASP A 95 7.37 -0.92 7.84
N SER A 96 6.29 -0.84 7.05
CA SER A 96 4.92 -0.66 7.58
C SER A 96 4.16 -1.96 7.76
N THR A 97 4.78 -3.12 7.51
CA THR A 97 4.08 -4.42 7.47
C THR A 97 5.04 -5.61 7.62
N TRP A 98 4.49 -6.82 7.66
CA TRP A 98 5.25 -8.04 7.45
C TRP A 98 5.62 -8.20 5.97
N PRO A 99 6.84 -8.65 5.63
CA PRO A 99 7.27 -8.80 4.23
C PRO A 99 6.35 -9.69 3.37
N THR A 100 5.70 -10.69 3.98
CA THR A 100 4.73 -11.58 3.30
C THR A 100 3.48 -10.88 2.82
N CYS A 101 3.18 -9.68 3.32
CA CYS A 101 1.96 -8.93 3.02
C CYS A 101 2.16 -7.85 1.93
N LEU A 102 3.38 -7.65 1.45
CA LEU A 102 3.68 -6.59 0.48
C LEU A 102 3.07 -6.86 -0.89
N VAL A 103 2.71 -5.80 -1.60
CA VAL A 103 2.40 -5.86 -3.03
C VAL A 103 3.62 -6.34 -3.84
N TRP A 104 3.44 -7.13 -4.89
CA TRP A 104 4.55 -7.80 -5.60
C TRP A 104 5.59 -6.82 -6.16
N ASN A 105 5.15 -5.72 -6.77
CA ASN A 105 6.00 -4.64 -7.26
C ASN A 105 5.98 -3.43 -6.32
N TYR A 106 6.10 -3.66 -5.00
CA TYR A 106 6.06 -2.60 -4.00
C TYR A 106 7.13 -1.53 -4.22
N ASP A 107 8.29 -1.91 -4.73
CA ASP A 107 9.43 -1.06 -5.04
C ASP A 107 9.06 -0.04 -6.12
N GLU A 108 8.49 -0.50 -7.22
CA GLU A 108 8.03 0.36 -8.31
C GLU A 108 6.93 1.33 -7.84
N VAL A 109 5.97 0.84 -7.06
CA VAL A 109 4.90 1.68 -6.51
C VAL A 109 5.47 2.69 -5.52
N LEU A 110 6.35 2.27 -4.62
CA LEU A 110 6.97 3.13 -3.61
C LEU A 110 7.81 4.23 -4.26
N ASP A 111 8.56 3.92 -5.32
CA ASP A 111 9.34 4.90 -6.08
C ASP A 111 8.45 5.99 -6.69
N ILE A 112 7.29 5.61 -7.26
CA ILE A 112 6.30 6.58 -7.73
C ILE A 112 5.79 7.43 -6.56
N LEU A 113 5.41 6.83 -5.44
CA LEU A 113 4.91 7.62 -4.30
C LEU A 113 5.97 8.59 -3.78
N ARG A 114 7.23 8.17 -3.71
CA ARG A 114 8.36 9.02 -3.29
C ARG A 114 8.61 10.18 -4.26
N SER A 115 8.44 9.99 -5.57
CA SER A 115 8.58 11.07 -6.56
C SER A 115 7.48 12.13 -6.49
N TYR A 116 6.39 11.83 -5.80
CA TYR A 116 5.24 12.72 -5.57
C TYR A 116 5.05 13.07 -4.08
N LYS A 117 6.11 12.99 -3.30
CA LYS A 117 6.09 13.28 -1.85
C LYS A 117 5.62 14.68 -1.48
N ASP A 118 5.72 15.64 -2.40
CA ASP A 118 5.26 17.01 -2.21
C ASP A 118 3.72 17.12 -2.10
N VAL A 119 2.99 16.15 -2.67
CA VAL A 119 1.52 16.10 -2.62
C VAL A 119 0.97 14.94 -1.80
N ILE A 120 1.66 13.80 -1.74
CA ILE A 120 1.20 12.64 -0.96
C ILE A 120 1.50 12.85 0.53
N ILE A 121 0.47 12.73 1.36
CA ILE A 121 0.59 12.89 2.81
C ILE A 121 0.52 11.56 3.56
N ALA A 122 -0.21 10.58 3.04
CA ALA A 122 -0.33 9.27 3.66
C ALA A 122 -0.75 8.18 2.65
N SER A 123 -0.41 6.94 2.99
CA SER A 123 -0.91 5.72 2.37
C SER A 123 -1.51 4.82 3.46
N PHE A 124 -2.78 4.43 3.29
CA PHE A 124 -3.46 3.48 4.17
C PHE A 124 -3.67 2.15 3.45
N SER A 125 -3.43 1.06 4.18
CA SER A 125 -3.59 -0.30 3.70
C SER A 125 -4.24 -1.19 4.76
N GLY A 126 -4.65 -2.39 4.36
CA GLY A 126 -5.05 -3.46 5.28
C GLY A 126 -4.12 -4.66 5.10
N HIS A 127 -4.71 -5.83 4.87
CA HIS A 127 -4.08 -7.11 4.54
C HIS A 127 -3.19 -7.70 5.66
N ALA A 128 -2.27 -6.92 6.23
CA ALA A 128 -1.56 -7.29 7.44
C ALA A 128 -2.44 -7.04 8.66
N HIS A 129 -3.10 -8.10 9.15
CA HIS A 129 -4.11 -7.99 10.21
C HIS A 129 -3.60 -7.40 11.53
N LYS A 130 -2.30 -7.51 11.81
CA LYS A 130 -1.66 -6.90 12.98
C LYS A 130 -1.39 -5.40 12.84
N GLY A 131 -1.71 -4.83 11.70
CA GLY A 131 -1.40 -3.45 11.36
C GLY A 131 0.11 -3.22 11.22
N GLY A 132 0.47 -1.94 11.18
CA GLY A 132 1.85 -1.49 11.11
C GLY A 132 1.92 -0.03 10.67
N TYR A 133 3.03 0.62 10.97
CA TYR A 133 3.21 2.03 10.68
C TYR A 133 4.68 2.38 10.49
N VAL A 134 4.95 3.23 9.50
CA VAL A 134 6.22 3.92 9.35
C VAL A 134 5.99 5.29 8.72
N ARG A 135 6.78 6.28 9.13
CA ARG A 135 6.98 7.51 8.35
C ARG A 135 8.25 7.31 7.55
N ASP A 136 8.12 7.22 6.23
CA ASP A 136 9.27 6.99 5.36
C ASP A 136 10.24 8.16 5.46
N GLU A 137 11.47 7.92 5.93
CA GLU A 137 12.45 8.97 6.18
C GLU A 137 12.85 9.72 4.89
N GLU A 138 12.78 9.06 3.73
CA GLU A 138 13.17 9.63 2.45
C GLU A 138 12.11 10.61 1.90
N SER A 139 10.83 10.27 2.08
CA SER A 139 9.72 11.05 1.53
C SER A 139 8.96 11.89 2.54
N GLY A 140 8.96 11.52 3.81
CA GLY A 140 8.04 12.04 4.84
C GLY A 140 6.62 11.47 4.75
N ILE A 141 6.33 10.59 3.77
CA ILE A 141 5.00 10.00 3.61
C ILE A 141 4.74 9.01 4.75
N HIS A 142 3.54 9.08 5.33
CA HIS A 142 3.09 8.14 6.35
C HIS A 142 2.48 6.90 5.70
N PHE A 143 2.98 5.71 6.01
CA PHE A 143 2.40 4.44 5.58
C PHE A 143 1.82 3.72 6.78
N ARG A 144 0.53 3.41 6.72
CA ARG A 144 -0.19 2.71 7.78
C ARG A 144 -0.92 1.50 7.24
N SER A 145 -0.65 0.33 7.79
CA SER A 145 -1.54 -0.83 7.69
C SER A 145 -2.48 -0.83 8.90
N VAL A 146 -3.77 -0.90 8.65
CA VAL A 146 -4.81 -0.84 9.68
C VAL A 146 -5.15 -2.26 10.15
N GLU A 147 -5.25 -2.41 11.46
CA GLU A 147 -5.57 -3.65 12.15
C GLU A 147 -6.92 -4.22 11.68
N ALA A 148 -6.97 -5.53 11.46
CA ALA A 148 -8.15 -6.18 10.91
C ALA A 148 -9.20 -6.47 11.99
N ILE A 149 -10.42 -6.03 11.73
CA ILE A 149 -11.61 -6.33 12.54
C ILE A 149 -11.83 -7.83 12.78
N LEU A 150 -11.37 -8.69 11.84
CA LEU A 150 -11.48 -10.14 11.90
C LEU A 150 -10.72 -10.75 13.09
N GLU A 151 -9.60 -10.15 13.50
CA GLU A 151 -8.75 -10.66 14.59
C GLU A 151 -8.99 -9.94 15.92
N SER A 152 -9.93 -9.01 15.96
CA SER A 152 -10.20 -8.21 17.14
C SER A 152 -11.02 -8.94 18.19
N SER A 153 -10.66 -8.68 19.45
CA SER A 153 -11.39 -9.25 20.59
C SER A 153 -12.76 -8.60 20.76
N PRO A 154 -13.80 -9.35 21.19
CA PRO A 154 -15.09 -8.76 21.54
C PRO A 154 -14.98 -7.72 22.67
N PRO A 155 -15.76 -6.62 22.64
CA PRO A 155 -16.66 -6.23 21.54
C PRO A 155 -15.85 -5.78 20.32
N ILE A 156 -16.24 -6.27 19.13
CA ILE A 156 -15.58 -5.96 17.87
C ILE A 156 -15.82 -4.47 17.56
N LYS A 157 -14.77 -3.66 17.64
CA LYS A 157 -14.83 -2.20 17.46
C LYS A 157 -13.58 -1.60 16.81
N THR A 158 -12.84 -2.39 16.05
CA THR A 158 -11.58 -1.94 15.44
C THR A 158 -11.85 -1.15 14.17
N TYR A 159 -11.58 0.16 14.25
CA TYR A 159 -11.66 1.11 13.14
C TYR A 159 -10.86 2.37 13.49
N ALA A 160 -10.73 3.28 12.53
CA ALA A 160 -10.23 4.63 12.79
C ALA A 160 -11.03 5.69 12.05
N ILE A 161 -11.05 6.89 12.62
CA ILE A 161 -11.48 8.12 11.94
C ILE A 161 -10.24 8.97 11.68
N VAL A 162 -10.05 9.39 10.45
CA VAL A 162 -8.93 10.28 10.07
C VAL A 162 -9.48 11.68 9.86
N ASP A 163 -9.14 12.59 10.76
CA ASP A 163 -9.42 14.02 10.60
C ASP A 163 -8.24 14.67 9.87
N VAL A 164 -8.55 15.37 8.77
CA VAL A 164 -7.53 16.01 7.92
C VAL A 164 -7.53 17.51 8.20
N PHE A 165 -6.37 18.03 8.61
CA PHE A 165 -6.13 19.45 8.83
C PHE A 165 -5.11 19.99 7.81
N GLU A 166 -4.91 21.30 7.83
CA GLU A 166 -3.95 21.97 6.93
C GLU A 166 -2.49 21.55 7.20
N ASP A 167 -2.15 21.20 8.43
CA ASP A 167 -0.77 20.93 8.88
C ASP A 167 -0.53 19.51 9.39
N LYS A 168 -1.59 18.69 9.50
CA LYS A 168 -1.51 17.33 10.07
C LYS A 168 -2.71 16.44 9.72
N LEU A 169 -2.55 15.15 9.95
CA LEU A 169 -3.63 14.18 10.08
C LEU A 169 -3.78 13.79 11.56
N VAL A 170 -5.01 13.68 12.05
CA VAL A 170 -5.30 13.12 13.38
C VAL A 170 -6.07 11.83 13.20
N ILE A 171 -5.48 10.73 13.65
CA ILE A 171 -6.05 9.40 13.55
C ILE A 171 -6.66 9.08 14.91
N ARG A 172 -7.98 8.94 14.95
CA ARG A 172 -8.75 8.52 16.12
C ARG A 172 -9.09 7.05 15.97
N GLY A 173 -8.22 6.20 16.48
CA GLY A 173 -8.38 4.75 16.46
C GLY A 173 -9.25 4.24 17.62
N GLU A 174 -9.98 3.18 17.35
CA GLU A 174 -10.80 2.42 18.30
C GLU A 174 -10.46 0.93 18.22
N GLY A 175 -10.71 0.21 19.32
CA GLY A 175 -10.35 -1.22 19.41
C GLY A 175 -8.83 -1.41 19.40
N ASP A 176 -8.35 -2.24 18.48
CA ASP A 176 -6.92 -2.51 18.31
C ASP A 176 -6.20 -1.43 17.48
N CYS A 177 -6.96 -0.54 16.83
CA CYS A 177 -6.40 0.51 16.00
C CYS A 177 -5.91 1.68 16.85
N LEU A 178 -4.62 2.01 16.76
CA LEU A 178 -4.01 3.05 17.60
C LEU A 178 -4.34 4.47 17.12
N SER A 179 -4.64 5.37 18.06
CA SER A 179 -4.71 6.80 17.74
C SER A 179 -3.31 7.39 17.53
N ASP A 180 -3.17 8.33 16.61
CA ASP A 180 -1.90 8.98 16.32
C ASP A 180 -2.08 10.36 15.65
N VAL A 181 -1.01 11.13 15.53
CA VAL A 181 -0.98 12.40 14.81
C VAL A 181 0.19 12.40 13.83
N TYR A 182 -0.11 12.59 12.55
CA TYR A 182 0.89 12.63 11.49
C TYR A 182 1.10 14.08 11.08
N ASP A 183 2.31 14.60 11.25
CA ASP A 183 2.69 15.86 10.62
C ASP A 183 2.76 15.68 9.09
N ILE A 184 2.59 16.75 8.33
CA ILE A 184 2.76 16.73 6.87
C ILE A 184 3.76 17.78 6.43
N ASP A 185 4.80 17.98 7.25
CA ASP A 185 5.77 19.05 7.11
C ASP A 185 6.63 18.94 5.84
N HIS A 186 6.80 17.72 5.33
CA HIS A 186 7.52 17.40 4.10
C HIS A 186 6.88 18.02 2.87
N THR A 187 5.59 18.34 2.95
CA THR A 187 4.84 18.95 1.86
C THR A 187 4.91 20.48 1.81
N LYS A 188 5.58 21.12 2.79
CA LYS A 188 5.76 22.57 2.80
C LYS A 188 6.86 22.95 1.80
N VAL A 189 6.54 23.87 0.89
CA VAL A 189 7.55 24.47 0.01
C VAL A 189 8.56 25.20 0.89
N LYS A 190 9.81 24.72 0.93
CA LYS A 190 10.91 25.51 1.50
C LYS A 190 11.03 26.77 0.64
N LEU A 191 10.54 27.89 1.15
CA LEU A 191 10.89 29.21 0.61
C LEU A 191 12.42 29.26 0.59
N LYS A 192 13.01 29.28 -0.60
CA LYS A 192 14.42 29.63 -0.74
C LYS A 192 14.52 31.09 -0.28
N VAL A 193 15.02 31.28 0.94
CA VAL A 193 15.49 32.58 1.43
C VAL A 193 16.75 32.94 0.67
#